data_AF-A0A7V6GWZ0-F1
#
_entry.id   AF-A0A7V6GWZ0-F1
#
_cell.length_a   1.000
_cell.length_b   1.000
_cell.length_c   1.000
_cell.angle_alpha   90.00
_cell.angle_beta   90.00
_cell.angle_gamma   90.00
#
_symmetry.space_group_name_H-M   'P 1'
#
loop_
_entity.id
_entity.type
_entity.pdbx_description
1 polymer ?
#
loop_
_entity_poly.entity_id
_entity_poly.type
_entity_poly.pdbx_seq_one_letter_code
_entity_poly.pdbx_strand_id
1 'polypeptide(L)'
;MDKKKKRYTAVFIVIVVMILIAAMLFIFRDSIFQKKGRFAASSFNSDIVIKRMDTQQSLNMPYRYAKILLDKKLQFADEIVGINVASVKYSMEENGISWYGYEDTFVKTDSEKDKKVVDSVKYCRGISALSAIIADKEDSKIVIYDGYSEELLLKGYQNYVIIPSSMSKYVNKEIPDSEKILMMSKSDSGSILPFTIIGEYKTEKKYDTLYVSYAGLSDLIRANQKDIPNHVDCLEIDVYEDKDITELVNYLSEYFAEGSVYSEYIGRLNVYREPYEYMFVHSLNIEPVVSLTNAIYGSNAITVSKIDGNSALEMSYVYADALIRDYDKYSQYISDIVISTGVTGINPYDYPMQPSQPGFYDCPAYSTYLQYDFDILKEIKEKYSSGKYNYLYQAVTSVSEIYKVEKDCKVTFYLNYSNKDMVVPRQKDITDIISGYAIVPFPMYEAACKLGIYNDKPVRLNESRAIYDELGNRTFEGSTLAQFKIIGYYETSDEYDRIYVTYAGSNEKYKFEQFEKEYIEAITIIPKDGMDISPLIEYLEQYFSPANDTAKHMGQLNKLDMEYKYCFTIKESVD
;
A
#
# COMPACT_ATOMS: atom_id res chain seq x y z
N MET A 1 2.99 14.61 -41.23
CA MET A 1 2.19 15.11 -40.10
C MET A 1 3.08 15.04 -38.86
N ASP A 2 3.48 16.21 -38.35
CA ASP A 2 4.66 16.41 -37.48
C ASP A 2 4.62 15.64 -36.16
N LYS A 3 5.77 15.07 -35.73
CA LYS A 3 5.95 14.42 -34.42
C LYS A 3 5.52 15.32 -33.26
N LYS A 4 5.77 16.64 -33.36
CA LYS A 4 5.30 17.65 -32.40
C LYS A 4 3.78 17.69 -32.29
N LYS A 5 3.05 17.66 -33.40
CA LYS A 5 1.57 17.66 -33.39
C LYS A 5 1.02 16.41 -32.70
N LYS A 6 1.60 15.23 -32.94
CA LYS A 6 1.20 13.99 -32.25
C LYS A 6 1.45 14.03 -30.73
N ARG A 7 2.57 14.61 -30.27
CA ARG A 7 2.90 14.76 -28.84
C ARG A 7 1.93 15.73 -28.15
N TYR A 8 1.64 16.88 -28.78
CA TYR A 8 0.63 17.84 -28.29
C TYR A 8 -0.78 17.26 -28.26
N THR A 9 -1.17 16.46 -29.26
CA THR A 9 -2.48 15.79 -29.27
C THR A 9 -2.57 14.71 -28.18
N ALA A 10 -1.50 13.95 -27.93
CA ALA A 10 -1.46 12.96 -26.85
C ALA A 10 -1.55 13.62 -25.46
N VAL A 11 -0.79 14.69 -25.22
CA VAL A 11 -0.85 15.46 -23.96
C VAL A 11 -2.22 16.10 -23.76
N PHE A 12 -2.81 16.68 -24.82
CA PHE A 12 -4.15 17.24 -24.77
C PHE A 12 -5.22 16.19 -24.47
N ILE A 13 -5.12 14.98 -25.04
CA ILE A 13 -6.03 13.87 -24.73
C ILE A 13 -5.89 13.44 -23.26
N VAL A 14 -4.67 13.32 -22.73
CA VAL A 14 -4.44 12.96 -21.33
C VAL A 14 -5.02 14.02 -20.38
N ILE A 15 -4.80 15.31 -20.66
CA ILE A 15 -5.36 16.41 -19.86
C ILE A 15 -6.89 16.41 -19.93
N VAL A 16 -7.48 16.24 -21.11
CA VAL A 16 -8.94 16.19 -21.27
C VAL A 16 -9.54 14.97 -20.56
N VAL A 17 -8.86 13.82 -20.60
CA VAL A 17 -9.28 12.61 -19.87
C VAL A 17 -9.18 12.85 -18.35
N MET A 18 -8.10 13.47 -17.86
CA MET A 18 -7.97 13.81 -16.44
C MET A 18 -9.03 14.83 -15.98
N ILE A 19 -9.35 15.84 -16.79
CA ILE A 19 -10.40 16.82 -16.49
C ILE A 19 -11.78 16.15 -16.51
N LEU A 20 -12.05 15.26 -17.47
CA LEU A 20 -13.30 14.51 -17.53
C LEU A 20 -13.44 13.55 -16.35
N ILE A 21 -12.35 12.90 -15.93
CA ILE A 21 -12.31 12.05 -14.73
C ILE A 21 -12.55 12.89 -13.49
N ALA A 22 -11.84 14.01 -13.31
CA ALA A 22 -12.01 14.91 -12.16
C ALA A 22 -13.44 15.51 -12.10
N ALA A 23 -14.01 15.90 -13.24
CA ALA A 23 -15.39 16.38 -13.33
C ALA A 23 -16.40 15.25 -13.04
N MET A 24 -16.15 14.02 -13.53
CA MET A 24 -16.95 12.86 -13.15
C MET A 24 -16.86 12.61 -11.65
N LEU A 25 -15.67 12.66 -11.05
CA LEU A 25 -15.47 12.48 -9.61
C LEU A 25 -16.18 13.55 -8.78
N PHE A 26 -16.19 14.80 -9.23
CA PHE A 26 -16.90 15.89 -8.54
C PHE A 26 -18.42 15.68 -8.61
N ILE A 27 -18.94 15.31 -9.78
CA ILE A 27 -20.36 14.95 -9.98
C ILE A 27 -20.72 13.68 -9.20
N PHE A 28 -19.82 12.69 -9.14
CA PHE A 28 -19.99 11.46 -8.39
C PHE A 28 -20.00 11.76 -6.88
N ARG A 29 -19.03 12.52 -6.34
CA ARG A 29 -18.98 12.94 -4.93
C ARG A 29 -20.28 13.63 -4.53
N ASP A 30 -20.75 14.60 -5.31
CA ASP A 30 -22.03 15.25 -5.08
C ASP A 30 -23.20 14.25 -5.15
N SER A 31 -23.29 13.37 -6.14
CA SER A 31 -24.38 12.38 -6.23
C SER A 31 -24.35 11.29 -5.14
N ILE A 32 -23.18 11.05 -4.54
CA ILE A 32 -22.97 10.04 -3.50
C ILE A 32 -23.46 10.55 -2.15
N PHE A 33 -23.17 11.81 -1.83
CA PHE A 33 -23.53 12.42 -0.55
C PHE A 33 -24.79 13.30 -0.63
N GLN A 34 -25.23 13.71 -1.82
CA GLN A 34 -26.53 14.36 -2.00
C GLN A 34 -27.66 13.32 -1.97
N LYS A 35 -28.55 13.48 -0.98
CA LYS A 35 -29.79 12.71 -0.77
C LYS A 35 -30.83 12.82 -1.91
N LYS A 36 -30.43 13.14 -3.14
CA LYS A 36 -31.33 13.32 -4.29
C LYS A 36 -30.82 12.57 -5.53
N GLY A 37 -31.25 11.32 -5.66
CA GLY A 37 -31.44 10.68 -6.98
C GLY A 37 -30.72 9.36 -7.19
N ARG A 38 -31.51 8.28 -7.24
CA ARG A 38 -31.24 6.97 -7.89
C ARG A 38 -30.16 6.04 -7.32
N PHE A 39 -29.57 6.35 -6.18
CA PHE A 39 -29.15 5.32 -5.23
C PHE A 39 -30.11 5.40 -4.05
N ALA A 40 -30.82 4.31 -3.73
CA ALA A 40 -31.68 4.25 -2.56
C ALA A 40 -30.80 4.57 -1.35
N ALA A 41 -31.04 5.73 -0.73
CA ALA A 41 -30.27 6.22 0.40
C ALA A 41 -30.10 5.12 1.44
N SER A 42 -28.86 4.72 1.74
CA SER A 42 -28.60 4.24 3.08
C SER A 42 -28.97 5.41 3.99
N SER A 43 -29.84 5.20 4.97
CA SER A 43 -30.12 6.22 6.00
C SER A 43 -28.93 6.43 6.94
N PHE A 44 -27.78 5.84 6.62
CA PHE A 44 -26.53 5.93 7.35
C PHE A 44 -25.88 7.28 7.00
N ASN A 45 -25.39 8.00 8.01
CA ASN A 45 -24.74 9.30 7.81
C ASN A 45 -23.28 9.10 7.35
N SER A 46 -23.10 8.51 6.18
CA SER A 46 -21.78 8.11 5.71
C SER A 46 -20.94 9.33 5.37
N ASP A 47 -19.75 9.43 5.95
CA ASP A 47 -18.72 10.40 5.57
C ASP A 47 -17.68 9.80 4.64
N ILE A 48 -17.43 8.50 4.78
CA ILE A 48 -16.49 7.74 3.95
C ILE A 48 -17.23 6.52 3.37
N VAL A 49 -17.08 6.29 2.07
CA VAL A 49 -17.71 5.18 1.35
C VAL A 49 -16.64 4.42 0.55
N ILE A 50 -16.57 3.10 0.73
CA ILE A 50 -15.68 2.25 -0.07
C ILE A 50 -16.38 1.81 -1.35
N LYS A 51 -15.66 1.90 -2.48
CA LYS A 51 -16.17 1.61 -3.83
C LYS A 51 -15.17 0.83 -4.64
N ARG A 52 -15.64 0.16 -5.70
CA ARG A 52 -14.76 -0.38 -6.74
C ARG A 52 -14.23 0.72 -7.64
N MET A 53 -12.97 0.60 -8.03
CA MET A 53 -12.32 1.52 -8.96
C MET A 53 -12.86 1.39 -10.39
N ASP A 54 -13.39 0.23 -10.77
CA ASP A 54 -13.97 -0.01 -12.09
C ASP A 54 -15.43 0.47 -12.23
N THR A 55 -15.95 1.20 -11.24
CA THR A 55 -17.28 1.81 -11.21
C THR A 55 -18.47 0.84 -11.24
N GLN A 56 -18.25 -0.46 -11.03
CA GLN A 56 -19.35 -1.41 -10.87
C GLN A 56 -20.20 -1.06 -9.64
N GLN A 57 -21.51 -1.33 -9.75
CA GLN A 57 -22.47 -0.97 -8.69
C GLN A 57 -22.29 -1.78 -7.42
N SER A 58 -21.98 -3.08 -7.53
CA SER A 58 -21.79 -3.95 -6.37
C SER A 58 -20.33 -3.97 -5.95
N LEU A 59 -20.07 -3.83 -4.65
CA LEU A 59 -18.72 -3.79 -4.12
C LEU A 59 -18.00 -5.14 -4.30
N ASN A 60 -18.71 -6.27 -4.08
CA ASN A 60 -18.19 -7.65 -4.21
C ASN A 60 -16.76 -7.83 -3.68
N MET A 61 -16.46 -7.20 -2.54
CA MET A 61 -15.12 -7.17 -1.99
C MET A 61 -14.87 -8.40 -1.08
N PRO A 62 -13.65 -8.96 -1.04
CA PRO A 62 -13.33 -10.04 -0.11
C PRO A 62 -13.52 -9.64 1.35
N TYR A 63 -13.89 -10.61 2.19
CA TYR A 63 -14.13 -10.40 3.63
C TYR A 63 -12.96 -9.73 4.35
N ARG A 64 -11.71 -10.10 4.02
CA ARG A 64 -10.50 -9.55 4.67
C ARG A 64 -10.44 -8.03 4.65
N TYR A 65 -10.93 -7.36 3.61
CA TYR A 65 -10.90 -5.89 3.51
C TYR A 65 -11.91 -5.20 4.42
N ALA A 66 -13.02 -5.84 4.77
CA ALA A 66 -13.91 -5.32 5.81
C ALA A 66 -13.39 -5.68 7.21
N LYS A 67 -12.79 -6.86 7.35
CA LYS A 67 -12.26 -7.37 8.62
C LYS A 67 -11.22 -6.42 9.25
N ILE A 68 -10.32 -5.85 8.44
CA ILE A 68 -9.27 -4.94 8.93
C ILE A 68 -9.84 -3.73 9.68
N LEU A 69 -10.96 -3.17 9.22
CA LEU A 69 -11.61 -2.05 9.90
C LEU A 69 -12.35 -2.52 11.15
N LEU A 70 -13.06 -3.65 11.06
CA LEU A 70 -13.82 -4.19 12.18
C LEU A 70 -12.92 -4.61 13.36
N ASP A 71 -11.76 -5.20 13.06
CA ASP A 71 -10.75 -5.58 14.07
C ASP A 71 -10.10 -4.37 14.74
N LYS A 72 -9.95 -3.26 13.99
CA LYS A 72 -9.32 -2.02 14.45
C LYS A 72 -10.30 -0.98 14.97
N LYS A 73 -11.60 -1.31 15.06
CA LYS A 73 -12.64 -0.38 15.51
C LYS A 73 -12.30 0.30 16.85
N LEU A 74 -11.71 -0.42 17.80
CA LEU A 74 -11.31 0.15 19.09
C LEU A 74 -10.13 1.12 19.00
N GLN A 75 -9.21 0.92 18.05
CA GLN A 75 -8.10 1.84 17.81
C GLN A 75 -8.61 3.21 17.34
N PHE A 76 -9.65 3.20 16.49
CA PHE A 76 -10.25 4.40 15.90
C PHE A 76 -11.54 4.83 16.62
N ALA A 77 -11.71 4.47 17.89
CA ALA A 77 -12.95 4.74 18.63
C ALA A 77 -13.24 6.25 18.81
N ASP A 78 -12.20 7.08 18.80
CA ASP A 78 -12.31 8.54 18.90
C ASP A 78 -12.54 9.21 17.53
N GLU A 79 -12.36 8.48 16.42
CA GLU A 79 -12.52 8.97 15.04
C GLU A 79 -13.83 8.46 14.41
N ILE A 80 -14.25 7.22 14.71
CA ILE A 80 -15.39 6.55 14.08
C ILE A 80 -16.64 6.58 14.98
N VAL A 81 -17.72 7.16 14.46
CA VAL A 81 -19.06 7.11 15.07
C VAL A 81 -19.72 5.76 14.80
N GLY A 82 -19.67 5.31 13.55
CA GLY A 82 -20.36 4.11 13.11
C GLY A 82 -19.72 3.45 11.90
N ILE A 83 -20.01 2.15 11.74
CA ILE A 83 -19.61 1.38 10.56
C ILE A 83 -20.82 0.61 10.05
N ASN A 84 -21.18 0.85 8.79
CA ASN A 84 -22.20 0.09 8.06
C ASN A 84 -21.51 -0.85 7.08
N VAL A 85 -21.56 -2.15 7.38
CA VAL A 85 -21.08 -3.23 6.51
C VAL A 85 -22.25 -4.15 6.22
N ALA A 86 -22.42 -4.49 4.94
CA ALA A 86 -23.35 -5.51 4.52
C ALA A 86 -22.67 -6.55 3.65
N SER A 87 -23.01 -7.82 3.87
CA SER A 87 -22.60 -8.89 2.97
C SER A 87 -23.41 -8.84 1.67
N VAL A 88 -22.96 -9.60 0.67
CA VAL A 88 -23.82 -10.04 -0.42
C VAL A 88 -25.01 -10.82 0.12
N LYS A 89 -26.09 -10.86 -0.65
CA LYS A 89 -27.29 -11.63 -0.31
C LYS A 89 -27.11 -13.09 -0.73
N TYR A 90 -27.10 -13.99 0.25
CA TYR A 90 -26.91 -15.41 0.00
C TYR A 90 -28.24 -16.11 -0.23
N SER A 91 -28.36 -16.81 -1.35
CA SER A 91 -29.40 -17.82 -1.55
C SER A 91 -29.11 -19.01 -0.64
N MET A 92 -30.02 -19.32 0.29
CA MET A 92 -29.78 -20.35 1.29
C MET A 92 -29.59 -21.73 0.66
N GLU A 93 -30.46 -22.09 -0.27
CA GLU A 93 -30.40 -23.37 -0.99
C GLU A 93 -29.10 -23.52 -1.79
N GLU A 94 -28.73 -22.53 -2.59
CA GLU A 94 -27.54 -22.57 -3.44
C GLU A 94 -26.23 -22.60 -2.65
N ASN A 95 -26.24 -22.07 -1.42
CA ASN A 95 -25.05 -21.97 -0.58
C ASN A 95 -25.01 -23.01 0.56
N GLY A 96 -25.93 -23.98 0.55
CA GLY A 96 -26.01 -25.03 1.57
C GLY A 96 -26.30 -24.48 2.96
N ILE A 97 -26.98 -23.33 3.05
CA ILE A 97 -27.36 -22.69 4.30
C ILE A 97 -28.77 -23.16 4.65
N SER A 98 -28.98 -23.58 5.88
CA SER A 98 -30.31 -23.85 6.41
C SER A 98 -30.48 -23.19 7.77
N TRP A 99 -31.73 -22.99 8.18
CA TRP A 99 -32.04 -22.42 9.48
C TRP A 99 -33.25 -23.12 10.10
N TYR A 100 -33.30 -23.12 11.43
CA TYR A 100 -34.40 -23.67 12.20
C TYR A 100 -34.48 -22.97 13.57
N GLY A 101 -35.65 -23.00 14.21
CA GLY A 101 -35.77 -22.51 15.59
C GLY A 101 -35.11 -23.48 16.55
N TYR A 102 -34.31 -22.97 17.49
CA TYR A 102 -33.94 -23.73 18.68
C TYR A 102 -35.23 -24.00 19.49
N GLU A 103 -35.31 -25.11 20.22
CA GLU A 103 -36.39 -25.50 21.15
C GLU A 103 -37.58 -24.54 21.29
N ASP A 104 -38.82 -24.97 21.00
CA ASP A 104 -40.07 -24.19 21.21
C ASP A 104 -40.08 -22.72 20.68
N THR A 105 -39.05 -22.26 19.96
CA THR A 105 -38.95 -20.89 19.41
C THR A 105 -40.08 -20.63 18.41
N PHE A 106 -40.48 -21.67 17.68
CA PHE A 106 -41.66 -21.63 16.83
C PHE A 106 -42.79 -22.46 17.41
N VAL A 107 -43.99 -21.89 17.44
CA VAL A 107 -45.21 -22.64 17.74
C VAL A 107 -45.41 -23.74 16.69
N LYS A 108 -45.94 -24.89 17.09
CA LYS A 108 -46.21 -25.99 16.16
C LYS A 108 -47.17 -25.53 15.05
N THR A 109 -46.69 -25.55 13.80
CA THR A 109 -47.49 -25.20 12.62
C THR A 109 -48.12 -26.46 12.04
N ASP A 110 -49.42 -26.64 12.26
CA ASP A 110 -50.16 -27.83 11.82
C ASP A 110 -50.73 -27.70 10.39
N SER A 111 -50.69 -26.52 9.77
CA SER A 111 -51.24 -26.27 8.43
C SER A 111 -50.17 -26.06 7.34
N GLU A 112 -50.43 -26.58 6.14
CA GLU A 112 -49.57 -26.40 4.96
C GLU A 112 -49.40 -24.91 4.59
N LYS A 113 -50.41 -24.08 4.90
CA LYS A 113 -50.36 -22.63 4.67
C LYS A 113 -49.36 -21.94 5.59
N ASP A 114 -49.21 -22.41 6.83
CA ASP A 114 -48.29 -21.83 7.79
C ASP A 114 -46.83 -22.19 7.48
N LYS A 115 -46.58 -23.44 7.08
CA LYS A 115 -45.27 -23.88 6.58
C LYS A 115 -44.80 -23.03 5.40
N LYS A 116 -45.68 -22.75 4.45
CA LYS A 116 -45.36 -21.88 3.29
C LYS A 116 -44.90 -20.47 3.65
N VAL A 117 -45.28 -19.92 4.81
CA VAL A 117 -44.82 -18.60 5.25
C VAL A 117 -43.42 -18.67 5.86
N VAL A 118 -43.11 -19.74 6.58
CA VAL A 118 -41.76 -20.00 7.11
C VAL A 118 -40.81 -20.31 5.95
N ASP A 119 -41.24 -21.17 5.03
CA ASP A 119 -40.50 -21.59 3.83
C ASP A 119 -40.36 -20.46 2.78
N SER A 120 -41.05 -19.33 2.94
CA SER A 120 -40.88 -18.18 2.03
C SER A 120 -39.54 -17.47 2.21
N VAL A 121 -38.87 -17.70 3.34
CA VAL A 121 -37.53 -17.18 3.63
C VAL A 121 -36.49 -18.01 2.91
N LYS A 122 -35.90 -17.42 1.87
CA LYS A 122 -34.97 -18.08 0.95
C LYS A 122 -33.56 -17.52 0.99
N TYR A 123 -33.38 -16.37 1.64
CA TYR A 123 -32.13 -15.62 1.62
C TYR A 123 -31.69 -15.24 3.02
N CYS A 124 -30.39 -15.08 3.21
CA CYS A 124 -29.83 -14.38 4.36
C CYS A 124 -28.85 -13.29 3.91
N ARG A 125 -28.72 -12.24 4.72
CA ARG A 125 -27.77 -11.15 4.52
C ARG A 125 -27.19 -10.70 5.85
N GLY A 126 -25.88 -10.59 5.91
CA GLY A 126 -25.14 -10.11 7.07
C GLY A 126 -25.13 -8.59 7.07
N ILE A 127 -25.46 -7.96 8.20
CA ILE A 127 -25.56 -6.50 8.34
C ILE A 127 -24.96 -6.04 9.67
N SER A 128 -24.38 -4.84 9.71
CA SER A 128 -23.99 -4.18 10.95
C SER A 128 -24.85 -2.96 11.30
N ALA A 129 -25.73 -2.53 10.39
CA ALA A 129 -26.63 -1.40 10.58
C ALA A 129 -27.98 -1.64 9.89
N LEU A 130 -29.05 -1.01 10.41
CA LEU A 130 -30.41 -1.14 9.87
C LEU A 130 -30.59 -0.52 8.48
N SER A 131 -29.73 0.44 8.12
CA SER A 131 -29.72 1.09 6.80
C SER A 131 -29.61 0.07 5.66
N ALA A 132 -28.93 -1.06 5.87
CA ALA A 132 -28.82 -2.13 4.88
C ALA A 132 -30.17 -2.81 4.57
N ILE A 133 -31.07 -2.92 5.56
CA ILE A 133 -32.43 -3.45 5.35
C ILE A 133 -33.25 -2.44 4.52
N ILE A 134 -33.14 -1.16 4.85
CA ILE A 134 -33.83 -0.08 4.14
C ILE A 134 -33.36 -0.02 2.68
N ALA A 135 -32.07 -0.18 2.43
CA ALA A 135 -31.50 -0.22 1.08
C ALA A 135 -31.97 -1.45 0.26
N ASP A 136 -32.08 -2.64 0.88
CA ASP A 136 -32.52 -3.86 0.17
C ASP A 136 -34.04 -3.87 -0.08
N LYS A 137 -34.84 -3.35 0.85
CA LYS A 137 -36.30 -3.51 0.84
C LYS A 137 -37.09 -2.26 0.48
N GLU A 138 -36.48 -1.08 0.52
CA GLU A 138 -37.12 0.23 0.38
C GLU A 138 -38.30 0.43 1.36
N ASP A 139 -38.52 1.65 1.85
CA ASP A 139 -39.69 2.03 2.68
C ASP A 139 -40.09 1.02 3.78
N SER A 140 -39.08 0.43 4.44
CA SER A 140 -39.30 -0.66 5.38
C SER A 140 -39.39 -0.16 6.82
N LYS A 141 -40.40 -0.62 7.56
CA LYS A 141 -40.54 -0.32 8.99
C LYS A 141 -39.87 -1.42 9.80
N ILE A 142 -38.86 -1.06 10.58
CA ILE A 142 -38.12 -1.97 11.45
C ILE A 142 -38.55 -1.72 12.89
N VAL A 143 -38.78 -2.80 13.64
CA VAL A 143 -39.10 -2.76 15.07
C VAL A 143 -38.08 -3.62 15.80
N ILE A 144 -37.30 -2.99 16.68
CA ILE A 144 -36.42 -3.69 17.62
C ILE A 144 -37.21 -4.00 18.87
N TYR A 145 -37.07 -5.21 19.40
CA TYR A 145 -37.77 -5.67 20.59
C TYR A 145 -37.21 -5.00 21.85
N ASP A 146 -38.05 -4.89 22.88
CA ASP A 146 -37.70 -4.21 24.13
C ASP A 146 -36.46 -4.87 24.77
N GLY A 147 -35.51 -4.04 25.23
CA GLY A 147 -34.25 -4.51 25.82
C GLY A 147 -33.10 -4.73 24.83
N TYR A 148 -33.34 -4.58 23.51
CA TYR A 148 -32.30 -4.63 22.49
C TYR A 148 -32.04 -3.26 21.84
N SER A 149 -30.88 -3.12 21.20
CA SER A 149 -30.52 -1.97 20.38
C SER A 149 -29.89 -2.42 19.06
N GLU A 150 -29.96 -1.57 18.04
CA GLU A 150 -29.36 -1.86 16.73
C GLU A 150 -27.83 -1.99 16.76
N GLU A 151 -27.17 -1.36 17.74
CA GLU A 151 -25.70 -1.45 17.94
C GLU A 151 -25.22 -2.89 18.10
N LEU A 152 -26.11 -3.79 18.55
CA LEU A 152 -25.83 -5.20 18.72
C LEU A 152 -25.46 -5.89 17.40
N LEU A 153 -25.96 -5.41 16.26
CA LEU A 153 -25.63 -5.97 14.93
C LEU A 153 -24.15 -5.78 14.56
N LEU A 154 -23.52 -4.73 15.11
CA LEU A 154 -22.10 -4.45 14.93
C LEU A 154 -21.22 -5.12 16.00
N LYS A 155 -21.80 -5.61 17.11
CA LYS A 155 -21.05 -6.27 18.20
C LYS A 155 -20.80 -7.74 17.83
N GLY A 156 -19.53 -8.16 17.89
CA GLY A 156 -19.09 -9.51 17.48
C GLY A 156 -19.11 -10.59 18.56
N TYR A 157 -19.65 -10.32 19.76
CA TYR A 157 -19.64 -11.28 20.88
C TYR A 157 -20.81 -12.26 20.86
N GLN A 158 -21.92 -11.90 20.22
CA GLN A 158 -23.14 -12.70 20.07
C GLN A 158 -23.70 -12.44 18.68
N ASN A 159 -24.52 -13.37 18.18
CA ASN A 159 -25.15 -13.19 16.88
C ASN A 159 -26.63 -12.88 17.03
N TYR A 160 -27.12 -12.01 16.16
CA TYR A 160 -28.48 -11.49 16.23
C TYR A 160 -29.16 -11.56 14.87
N VAL A 161 -30.49 -11.64 14.86
CA VAL A 161 -31.29 -11.70 13.64
C VAL A 161 -32.52 -10.79 13.74
N ILE A 162 -32.82 -10.15 12.61
CA ILE A 162 -34.07 -9.43 12.36
C ILE A 162 -34.85 -10.24 11.34
N ILE A 163 -36.05 -10.64 11.73
CA ILE A 163 -36.89 -11.54 10.93
C ILE A 163 -37.94 -10.78 10.11
N PRO A 164 -38.48 -11.38 9.05
CA PRO A 164 -39.67 -10.88 8.38
C PRO A 164 -40.88 -10.84 9.35
N SER A 165 -41.62 -9.73 9.41
CA SER A 165 -42.82 -9.63 10.28
C SER A 165 -43.95 -10.60 9.91
N SER A 166 -43.92 -11.20 8.72
CA SER A 166 -44.79 -12.33 8.36
C SER A 166 -44.58 -13.56 9.25
N MET A 167 -43.41 -13.68 9.88
CA MET A 167 -43.06 -14.79 10.76
C MET A 167 -43.44 -14.56 12.23
N SER A 168 -43.70 -13.32 12.65
CA SER A 168 -43.83 -12.96 14.07
C SER A 168 -44.94 -13.70 14.81
N LYS A 169 -46.02 -14.05 14.12
CA LYS A 169 -47.12 -14.83 14.71
C LYS A 169 -46.75 -16.29 15.00
N TYR A 170 -45.66 -16.79 14.42
CA TYR A 170 -45.15 -18.14 14.64
C TYR A 170 -44.07 -18.18 15.71
N VAL A 171 -43.47 -17.03 16.06
CA VAL A 171 -42.54 -16.94 17.17
C VAL A 171 -43.30 -17.12 18.49
N ASN A 172 -42.85 -18.04 19.32
CA ASN A 172 -43.51 -18.36 20.57
C ASN A 172 -43.44 -17.17 21.54
N LYS A 173 -44.61 -16.71 21.99
CA LYS A 173 -44.73 -15.55 22.90
C LYS A 173 -44.55 -15.92 24.36
N GLU A 174 -44.58 -17.20 24.70
CA GLU A 174 -44.48 -17.69 26.07
C GLU A 174 -43.02 -17.82 26.55
N ILE A 175 -42.05 -17.82 25.62
CA ILE A 175 -40.63 -17.83 25.96
C ILE A 175 -40.04 -16.42 26.03
N PRO A 176 -39.07 -16.15 26.92
CA PRO A 176 -38.37 -14.88 27.00
C PRO A 176 -37.69 -14.50 25.67
N ASP A 177 -37.62 -13.20 25.35
CA ASP A 177 -36.98 -12.75 24.10
C ASP A 177 -35.52 -13.21 23.97
N SER A 178 -34.79 -13.32 25.08
CA SER A 178 -33.42 -13.84 25.12
C SER A 178 -33.28 -15.30 24.70
N GLU A 179 -34.37 -16.07 24.75
CA GLU A 179 -34.41 -17.50 24.40
C GLU A 179 -34.96 -17.75 22.98
N LYS A 180 -35.43 -16.71 22.29
CA LYS A 180 -35.89 -16.79 20.90
C LYS A 180 -34.69 -16.88 19.96
N ILE A 181 -34.20 -18.09 19.73
CA ILE A 181 -32.95 -18.35 19.01
C ILE A 181 -33.23 -19.08 17.69
N LEU A 182 -32.67 -18.55 16.60
CA LEU A 182 -32.54 -19.27 15.33
C LEU A 182 -31.17 -19.92 15.24
N MET A 183 -31.13 -21.22 14.95
CA MET A 183 -29.91 -21.91 14.57
C MET A 183 -29.75 -21.82 13.06
N MET A 184 -28.62 -21.29 12.60
CA MET A 184 -28.24 -21.35 11.19
C MET A 184 -27.08 -22.32 11.01
N SER A 185 -27.13 -23.12 9.96
CA SER A 185 -26.10 -24.10 9.64
C SER A 185 -25.65 -24.03 8.19
N LYS A 186 -24.39 -24.38 7.93
CA LYS A 186 -23.83 -24.53 6.59
C LYS A 186 -23.39 -25.97 6.35
N SER A 187 -24.12 -26.69 5.50
CA SER A 187 -23.98 -28.14 5.24
C SER A 187 -22.55 -28.57 4.93
N ASP A 188 -21.88 -27.84 4.04
CA ASP A 188 -20.58 -28.28 3.50
C ASP A 188 -19.45 -28.22 4.54
N SER A 189 -19.66 -27.44 5.60
CA SER A 189 -18.66 -27.26 6.66
C SER A 189 -19.06 -27.83 8.01
N GLY A 190 -20.34 -28.18 8.20
CA GLY A 190 -20.89 -28.53 9.50
C GLY A 190 -20.94 -27.36 10.50
N SER A 191 -20.67 -26.12 10.10
CA SER A 191 -20.74 -24.94 10.96
C SER A 191 -22.19 -24.67 11.36
N ILE A 192 -22.45 -24.48 12.66
CA ILE A 192 -23.76 -24.14 13.21
C ILE A 192 -23.58 -22.99 14.19
N LEU A 193 -24.34 -21.91 14.03
CA LEU A 193 -24.29 -20.76 14.92
C LEU A 193 -25.70 -20.34 15.38
N PRO A 194 -25.88 -20.02 16.67
CA PRO A 194 -27.12 -19.45 17.20
C PRO A 194 -27.20 -17.96 16.90
N PHE A 195 -28.41 -17.48 16.57
CA PHE A 195 -28.76 -16.08 16.34
C PHE A 195 -30.02 -15.72 17.15
N THR A 196 -29.90 -14.81 18.11
CA THR A 196 -31.05 -14.33 18.91
C THR A 196 -31.90 -13.37 18.09
N ILE A 197 -33.23 -13.58 18.09
CA ILE A 197 -34.18 -12.70 17.40
C ILE A 197 -34.32 -11.40 18.20
N ILE A 198 -33.90 -10.28 17.62
CA ILE A 198 -33.93 -8.96 18.30
C ILE A 198 -34.93 -7.98 17.69
N GLY A 199 -35.60 -8.37 16.61
CA GLY A 199 -36.55 -7.49 15.95
C GLY A 199 -37.13 -8.09 14.68
N GLU A 200 -37.97 -7.28 14.03
CA GLU A 200 -38.66 -7.64 12.80
C GLU A 200 -38.75 -6.46 11.83
N TYR A 201 -38.90 -6.77 10.54
CA TYR A 201 -39.11 -5.77 9.50
C TYR A 201 -40.43 -6.00 8.75
N LYS A 202 -41.07 -4.90 8.36
CA LYS A 202 -42.28 -4.85 7.54
C LYS A 202 -42.00 -4.09 6.25
N THR A 203 -42.39 -4.67 5.11
CA THR A 203 -42.15 -4.13 3.77
C THR A 203 -43.33 -4.42 2.85
N GLU A 204 -43.48 -3.65 1.78
CA GLU A 204 -44.40 -3.95 0.67
C GLU A 204 -43.77 -4.92 -0.36
N LYS A 205 -42.45 -5.15 -0.27
CA LYS A 205 -41.73 -6.14 -1.08
C LYS A 205 -41.87 -7.56 -0.48
N LYS A 206 -40.99 -8.48 -0.91
CA LYS A 206 -41.00 -9.88 -0.46
C LYS A 206 -40.42 -10.05 0.95
N TYR A 207 -41.10 -10.85 1.77
CA TYR A 207 -40.67 -11.35 3.08
C TYR A 207 -39.80 -12.61 2.95
N ASP A 208 -38.66 -12.48 2.28
CA ASP A 208 -37.84 -13.63 1.84
C ASP A 208 -36.43 -13.68 2.44
N THR A 209 -36.08 -12.76 3.33
CA THR A 209 -34.69 -12.56 3.78
C THR A 209 -34.59 -12.52 5.30
N LEU A 210 -33.66 -13.29 5.88
CA LEU A 210 -33.17 -13.06 7.25
C LEU A 210 -32.04 -12.04 7.21
N TYR A 211 -32.12 -11.01 8.04
CA TYR A 211 -31.00 -10.09 8.25
C TYR A 211 -30.31 -10.46 9.55
N VAL A 212 -29.05 -10.85 9.46
CA VAL A 212 -28.28 -11.37 10.59
C VAL A 212 -27.07 -10.48 10.85
N SER A 213 -26.52 -10.52 12.06
CA SER A 213 -25.29 -9.77 12.36
C SER A 213 -24.18 -10.17 11.39
N TYR A 214 -23.48 -9.17 10.85
CA TYR A 214 -22.46 -9.36 9.82
C TYR A 214 -21.39 -10.35 10.26
N ALA A 215 -20.81 -10.16 11.44
CA ALA A 215 -19.79 -11.04 12.01
C ALA A 215 -20.25 -12.51 12.10
N GLY A 216 -21.48 -12.73 12.58
CA GLY A 216 -22.06 -14.06 12.72
C GLY A 216 -22.24 -14.78 11.39
N LEU A 217 -22.72 -14.07 10.36
CA LEU A 217 -22.82 -14.66 9.02
C LEU A 217 -21.44 -14.90 8.41
N SER A 218 -20.51 -13.95 8.53
CA SER A 218 -19.15 -14.11 8.01
C SER A 218 -18.47 -15.33 8.64
N ASP A 219 -18.62 -15.57 9.95
CA ASP A 219 -18.06 -16.76 10.60
C ASP A 219 -18.73 -18.06 10.14
N LEU A 220 -20.07 -18.06 9.97
CA LEU A 220 -20.81 -19.20 9.42
C LEU A 220 -20.32 -19.59 8.02
N ILE A 221 -20.14 -18.60 7.14
CA ILE A 221 -19.72 -18.80 5.75
C ILE A 221 -18.25 -19.19 5.66
N ARG A 222 -17.39 -18.50 6.42
CA ARG A 222 -15.94 -18.69 6.39
C ARG A 222 -15.55 -20.09 6.85
N ALA A 223 -16.20 -20.62 7.88
CA ALA A 223 -16.06 -22.03 8.28
C ALA A 223 -14.59 -22.54 8.33
N ASN A 224 -13.73 -21.82 9.05
CA ASN A 224 -12.27 -22.03 9.18
C ASN A 224 -11.39 -21.62 7.98
N GLN A 225 -11.96 -21.11 6.89
CA GLN A 225 -11.18 -20.47 5.83
C GLN A 225 -10.54 -19.16 6.34
N LYS A 226 -9.48 -18.72 5.66
CA LYS A 226 -8.81 -17.44 5.99
C LYS A 226 -9.59 -16.22 5.50
N ASP A 227 -10.36 -16.38 4.42
CA ASP A 227 -11.06 -15.28 3.73
C ASP A 227 -12.30 -15.82 3.00
N ILE A 228 -13.20 -14.92 2.59
CA ILE A 228 -14.37 -15.23 1.75
C ILE A 228 -14.32 -14.31 0.51
N PRO A 229 -14.18 -14.86 -0.71
CA PRO A 229 -14.22 -14.04 -1.92
C PRO A 229 -15.63 -13.50 -2.17
N ASN A 230 -15.73 -12.28 -2.73
CA ASN A 230 -17.00 -11.64 -3.12
C ASN A 230 -18.05 -11.60 -1.99
N HIS A 231 -17.64 -11.19 -0.80
CA HIS A 231 -18.49 -11.28 0.40
C HIS A 231 -19.12 -9.95 0.81
N VAL A 232 -18.41 -8.84 0.67
CA VAL A 232 -18.83 -7.51 1.12
C VAL A 232 -19.47 -6.76 -0.03
N ASP A 233 -20.70 -6.29 0.16
CA ASP A 233 -21.45 -5.53 -0.83
C ASP A 233 -21.59 -4.04 -0.46
N CYS A 234 -21.38 -3.69 0.80
CA CYS A 234 -21.38 -2.32 1.31
C CYS A 234 -20.34 -2.19 2.44
N LEU A 235 -19.58 -1.08 2.43
CA LEU A 235 -18.72 -0.65 3.53
C LEU A 235 -18.70 0.89 3.58
N GLU A 236 -19.34 1.43 4.60
CA GLU A 236 -19.51 2.87 4.85
C GLU A 236 -19.11 3.19 6.30
N ILE A 237 -18.51 4.36 6.50
CA ILE A 237 -17.99 4.83 7.79
C ILE A 237 -18.55 6.22 8.04
N ASP A 238 -19.08 6.42 9.24
CA ASP A 238 -19.50 7.70 9.80
C ASP A 238 -18.44 8.13 10.82
N VAL A 239 -17.96 9.36 10.74
CA VAL A 239 -16.84 9.86 11.55
C VAL A 239 -17.27 11.07 12.38
N TYR A 240 -16.54 11.35 13.44
CA TYR A 240 -16.75 12.59 14.19
C TYR A 240 -16.20 13.78 13.37
N GLU A 241 -17.10 14.61 12.83
CA GLU A 241 -16.75 15.76 11.99
C GLU A 241 -15.79 16.77 12.68
N ASP A 242 -15.76 16.80 14.01
CA ASP A 242 -14.91 17.68 14.82
C ASP A 242 -13.53 17.10 15.17
N LYS A 243 -13.22 15.88 14.71
CA LYS A 243 -11.98 15.16 15.02
C LYS A 243 -11.00 15.16 13.86
N ASP A 244 -9.72 15.14 14.20
CA ASP A 244 -8.65 14.86 13.24
C ASP A 244 -8.67 13.37 12.94
N ILE A 245 -9.00 13.01 11.69
CA ILE A 245 -9.07 11.62 11.23
C ILE A 245 -7.89 11.21 10.34
N THR A 246 -6.79 11.97 10.41
CA THR A 246 -5.60 11.73 9.58
C THR A 246 -5.04 10.32 9.78
N GLU A 247 -5.13 9.75 11.00
CA GLU A 247 -4.69 8.38 11.26
C GLU A 247 -5.56 7.37 10.53
N LEU A 248 -6.90 7.47 10.63
CA LEU A 248 -7.84 6.62 9.90
C LEU A 248 -7.65 6.72 8.39
N VAL A 249 -7.52 7.92 7.82
CA VAL A 249 -7.33 8.10 6.37
C VAL A 249 -6.02 7.47 5.89
N ASN A 250 -4.93 7.67 6.63
CA ASN A 250 -3.65 7.01 6.34
C ASN A 250 -3.79 5.49 6.42
N TYR A 251 -4.47 4.96 7.43
CA TYR A 251 -4.72 3.53 7.58
C TYR A 251 -5.53 2.97 6.39
N LEU A 252 -6.63 3.62 6.01
CA LEU A 252 -7.43 3.22 4.84
C LEU A 252 -6.61 3.24 3.55
N SER A 253 -5.70 4.21 3.39
CA SER A 253 -4.86 4.36 2.21
C SER A 253 -3.89 3.18 1.97
N GLU A 254 -3.64 2.34 2.98
CA GLU A 254 -2.83 1.13 2.84
C GLU A 254 -3.58 -0.02 2.16
N TYR A 255 -4.92 0.02 2.17
CA TYR A 255 -5.81 -1.02 1.64
C TYR A 255 -6.60 -0.54 0.42
N PHE A 256 -7.00 0.73 0.41
CA PHE A 256 -7.90 1.36 -0.53
C PHE A 256 -7.22 2.57 -1.18
N ALA A 257 -7.42 2.76 -2.49
CA ALA A 257 -6.96 3.97 -3.14
C ALA A 257 -7.76 5.18 -2.63
N GLU A 258 -7.13 6.34 -2.49
CA GLU A 258 -7.88 7.55 -2.20
C GLU A 258 -8.62 8.02 -3.46
N GLY A 259 -9.94 8.17 -3.38
CA GLY A 259 -10.77 8.50 -4.54
C GLY A 259 -10.44 9.83 -5.21
N SER A 260 -9.91 10.82 -4.47
CA SER A 260 -9.57 12.15 -4.98
C SER A 260 -8.32 12.14 -5.90
N VAL A 261 -7.40 11.20 -5.66
CA VAL A 261 -6.10 11.07 -6.34
C VAL A 261 -5.86 9.62 -6.82
N TYR A 262 -6.94 8.87 -7.09
CA TYR A 262 -6.84 7.44 -7.40
C TYR A 262 -5.94 7.13 -8.60
N SER A 263 -5.80 8.06 -9.56
CA SER A 263 -4.91 7.91 -10.71
C SER A 263 -3.46 7.70 -10.29
N GLU A 264 -3.07 8.25 -9.15
CA GLU A 264 -1.73 8.07 -8.61
C GLU A 264 -1.53 6.68 -7.99
N TYR A 265 -2.60 5.91 -7.74
CA TYR A 265 -2.58 4.53 -7.27
C TYR A 265 -2.48 3.48 -8.40
N ILE A 266 -2.66 3.89 -9.66
CA ILE A 266 -2.60 2.98 -10.81
C ILE A 266 -1.19 2.39 -10.93
N GLY A 267 -1.14 1.05 -11.00
CA GLY A 267 0.13 0.32 -11.10
C GLY A 267 0.88 0.17 -9.77
N ARG A 268 0.29 0.54 -8.64
CA ARG A 268 0.79 0.28 -7.29
C ARG A 268 0.14 -0.94 -6.66
N LEU A 269 0.76 -1.47 -5.62
CA LEU A 269 0.20 -2.57 -4.82
C LEU A 269 -0.13 -2.13 -3.39
N ASN A 270 -1.24 -2.63 -2.86
CA ASN A 270 -1.66 -2.39 -1.48
C ASN A 270 -0.89 -3.27 -0.47
N VAL A 271 -1.28 -3.23 0.80
CA VAL A 271 -0.64 -4.00 1.88
C VAL A 271 -0.75 -5.52 1.71
N TYR A 272 -1.74 -6.00 0.93
CA TYR A 272 -1.87 -7.41 0.53
C TYR A 272 -1.03 -7.77 -0.69
N ARG A 273 -0.25 -6.83 -1.23
CA ARG A 273 0.50 -6.96 -2.49
C ARG A 273 -0.40 -7.19 -3.70
N GLU A 274 -1.61 -6.64 -3.65
CA GLU A 274 -2.56 -6.70 -4.75
C GLU A 274 -2.71 -5.31 -5.39
N PRO A 275 -3.04 -5.22 -6.68
CA PRO A 275 -3.45 -3.96 -7.26
C PRO A 275 -4.59 -3.35 -6.44
N TYR A 276 -4.61 -2.02 -6.33
CA TYR A 276 -5.77 -1.35 -5.76
C TYR A 276 -6.99 -1.58 -6.67
N GLU A 277 -7.95 -2.37 -6.19
CA GLU A 277 -9.24 -2.60 -6.85
C GLU A 277 -10.35 -1.73 -6.26
N TYR A 278 -10.14 -1.23 -5.04
CA TYR A 278 -11.10 -0.53 -4.23
C TYR A 278 -10.56 0.84 -3.83
N MET A 279 -11.45 1.81 -3.71
CA MET A 279 -11.15 3.19 -3.30
C MET A 279 -12.08 3.65 -2.17
N PHE A 280 -11.60 4.55 -1.33
CA PHE A 280 -12.44 5.28 -0.39
C PHE A 280 -12.75 6.68 -0.93
N VAL A 281 -14.01 7.08 -0.88
CA VAL A 281 -14.49 8.42 -1.27
C VAL A 281 -15.06 9.07 -0.02
N HIS A 282 -14.70 10.33 0.24
CA HIS A 282 -15.17 11.03 1.43
C HIS A 282 -15.80 12.40 1.13
N SER A 283 -16.73 12.80 2.01
CA SER A 283 -17.33 14.14 2.04
C SER A 283 -16.41 15.17 2.71
N LEU A 284 -15.44 14.70 3.49
CA LEU A 284 -14.63 15.48 4.42
C LEU A 284 -13.70 16.50 3.73
N ASN A 285 -13.41 17.59 4.44
CA ASN A 285 -12.47 18.62 3.99
C ASN A 285 -11.05 18.33 4.48
N ILE A 286 -10.50 17.19 4.04
CA ILE A 286 -9.15 16.73 4.36
C ILE A 286 -8.31 16.89 3.09
N GLU A 287 -7.08 17.36 3.24
CA GLU A 287 -6.14 17.42 2.13
C GLU A 287 -5.86 15.99 1.61
N PRO A 288 -5.75 15.79 0.30
CA PRO A 288 -5.38 14.49 -0.23
C PRO A 288 -4.11 13.95 0.41
N VAL A 289 -4.08 12.65 0.67
CA VAL A 289 -2.88 11.95 1.13
C VAL A 289 -1.82 12.14 0.06
N VAL A 290 -0.85 13.03 0.34
CA VAL A 290 0.43 13.28 -0.34
C VAL A 290 0.48 12.86 -1.81
N SER A 291 0.62 13.82 -2.74
CA SER A 291 0.78 13.49 -4.16
C SER A 291 1.87 12.43 -4.39
N LEU A 292 1.44 11.29 -4.92
CA LEU A 292 2.22 10.11 -5.25
C LEU A 292 2.71 10.15 -6.71
N THR A 293 2.68 11.34 -7.33
CA THR A 293 3.16 11.54 -8.68
C THR A 293 4.66 11.23 -8.75
N ASN A 294 5.02 10.11 -9.38
CA ASN A 294 6.40 9.74 -9.70
C ASN A 294 6.89 10.39 -11.02
N ALA A 295 6.08 11.25 -11.62
CA ALA A 295 6.40 11.81 -12.90
C ALA A 295 7.47 12.89 -12.75
N ILE A 296 8.54 12.71 -13.51
CA ILE A 296 9.71 13.58 -13.48
C ILE A 296 9.57 14.56 -14.63
N TYR A 297 9.39 15.83 -14.28
CA TYR A 297 9.19 16.91 -15.24
C TYR A 297 10.21 18.01 -14.96
N GLY A 298 11.09 18.25 -15.92
CA GLY A 298 11.99 19.38 -15.92
C GLY A 298 12.55 19.61 -17.30
N SER A 299 12.46 20.86 -17.76
CA SER A 299 13.06 21.39 -18.98
C SER A 299 14.55 21.71 -18.83
N ASN A 300 15.06 21.65 -17.60
CA ASN A 300 16.44 21.93 -17.26
C ASN A 300 17.04 20.81 -16.40
N ALA A 301 18.34 20.61 -16.52
CA ALA A 301 19.13 19.73 -15.66
C ALA A 301 20.31 20.52 -15.07
N ILE A 302 20.48 20.42 -13.77
CA ILE A 302 21.64 20.95 -13.06
C ILE A 302 22.62 19.79 -12.86
N THR A 303 23.81 19.88 -13.46
CA THR A 303 24.86 18.85 -13.34
C THR A 303 26.08 19.41 -12.64
N VAL A 304 26.73 18.60 -11.80
CA VAL A 304 27.97 18.98 -11.10
C VAL A 304 29.20 18.39 -11.80
N SER A 305 30.28 19.18 -11.90
CA SER A 305 31.57 18.81 -12.50
C SER A 305 32.74 19.39 -11.71
N LYS A 306 33.96 18.89 -11.93
CA LYS A 306 35.17 19.51 -11.36
C LYS A 306 35.52 20.82 -12.07
N ILE A 307 36.01 21.80 -11.31
CA ILE A 307 36.47 23.10 -11.85
C ILE A 307 37.75 22.94 -12.69
N ASP A 308 38.59 21.95 -12.36
CA ASP A 308 39.84 21.67 -13.07
C ASP A 308 39.65 21.03 -14.46
N GLY A 309 38.41 20.72 -14.84
CA GLY A 309 38.05 20.11 -16.12
C GLY A 309 38.25 18.60 -16.19
N ASN A 310 38.64 17.93 -15.10
CA ASN A 310 38.71 16.47 -15.05
C ASN A 310 37.31 15.87 -15.15
N SER A 311 37.14 14.89 -16.04
CA SER A 311 35.86 14.23 -16.31
C SER A 311 35.38 13.32 -15.19
N ALA A 312 36.28 12.77 -14.37
CA ALA A 312 35.92 11.94 -13.24
C ALA A 312 35.60 12.84 -12.02
N LEU A 313 34.35 12.80 -11.56
CA LEU A 313 33.90 13.68 -10.47
C LEU A 313 34.61 13.36 -9.15
N GLU A 314 34.81 12.09 -8.83
CA GLU A 314 35.54 11.59 -7.64
C GLU A 314 35.24 12.43 -6.38
N MET A 315 33.96 12.73 -6.17
CA MET A 315 33.53 13.64 -5.13
C MET A 315 33.31 12.90 -3.82
N SER A 316 33.82 13.47 -2.73
CA SER A 316 33.58 12.90 -1.41
C SER A 316 32.08 12.85 -1.10
N TYR A 317 31.63 11.76 -0.47
CA TYR A 317 30.23 11.54 -0.10
C TYR A 317 29.64 12.67 0.75
N VAL A 318 30.47 13.44 1.48
CA VAL A 318 30.03 14.56 2.33
C VAL A 318 29.25 15.64 1.58
N TYR A 319 29.50 15.81 0.27
CA TYR A 319 28.73 16.73 -0.58
C TYR A 319 27.33 16.21 -0.85
N ALA A 320 27.20 14.92 -1.19
CA ALA A 320 25.92 14.26 -1.39
C ALA A 320 25.11 14.21 -0.09
N ASP A 321 25.73 13.87 1.04
CA ASP A 321 25.10 13.90 2.37
C ASP A 321 24.52 15.27 2.71
N ALA A 322 25.22 16.36 2.35
CA ALA A 322 24.72 17.71 2.57
C ALA A 322 23.45 17.98 1.77
N LEU A 323 23.41 17.59 0.49
CA LEU A 323 22.23 17.73 -0.36
C LEU A 323 21.04 16.93 0.16
N ILE A 324 21.27 15.69 0.60
CA ILE A 324 20.21 14.81 1.10
C ILE A 324 19.68 15.28 2.45
N ARG A 325 20.56 15.71 3.37
CA ARG A 325 20.17 16.23 4.70
C ARG A 325 19.26 17.46 4.61
N ASP A 326 19.52 18.34 3.65
CA ASP A 326 18.73 19.56 3.44
C ASP A 326 17.62 19.37 2.39
N TYR A 327 17.40 18.15 1.87
CA TYR A 327 16.48 17.89 0.76
C TYR A 327 15.05 18.36 1.04
N ASP A 328 14.50 18.12 2.23
CA ASP A 328 13.11 18.51 2.54
C ASP A 328 12.88 20.03 2.40
N LYS A 329 13.90 20.86 2.66
CA LYS A 329 13.81 22.33 2.52
C LYS A 329 13.66 22.77 1.06
N TYR A 330 14.23 22.00 0.13
CA TYR A 330 14.29 22.36 -1.29
C TYR A 330 13.52 21.41 -2.21
N SER A 331 12.95 20.32 -1.67
CA SER A 331 12.19 19.31 -2.41
C SER A 331 10.99 19.89 -3.17
N GLN A 332 10.48 21.05 -2.71
CA GLN A 332 9.47 21.78 -3.45
C GLN A 332 9.94 22.23 -4.84
N TYR A 333 11.23 22.59 -5.01
CA TYR A 333 11.82 23.05 -6.28
C TYR A 333 12.39 21.92 -7.14
N ILE A 334 12.53 20.72 -6.59
CA ILE A 334 13.22 19.59 -7.22
C ILE A 334 12.19 18.56 -7.68
N SER A 335 12.21 18.22 -8.97
CA SER A 335 11.44 17.11 -9.52
C SER A 335 12.17 15.78 -9.34
N ASP A 336 13.50 15.78 -9.47
CA ASP A 336 14.33 14.59 -9.30
C ASP A 336 15.75 14.95 -8.86
N ILE A 337 16.38 14.07 -8.09
CA ILE A 337 17.80 14.17 -7.72
C ILE A 337 18.44 12.80 -7.87
N VAL A 338 19.44 12.70 -8.74
CA VAL A 338 20.19 11.48 -9.04
C VAL A 338 21.62 11.67 -8.54
N ILE A 339 21.97 10.90 -7.50
CA ILE A 339 23.32 10.79 -6.97
C ILE A 339 23.83 9.39 -7.32
N SER A 340 24.74 9.34 -8.29
CA SER A 340 25.32 8.08 -8.73
C SER A 340 26.56 7.78 -7.90
N THR A 341 26.48 6.70 -7.11
CA THR A 341 27.63 6.08 -6.47
C THR A 341 28.15 4.96 -7.37
N GLY A 342 29.47 4.77 -7.47
CA GLY A 342 30.00 3.60 -8.16
C GLY A 342 29.42 2.28 -7.63
N VAL A 343 29.15 1.33 -8.53
CA VAL A 343 28.60 0.00 -8.15
C VAL A 343 29.58 -0.70 -7.22
N THR A 344 29.15 -0.97 -5.99
CA THR A 344 30.02 -1.54 -4.94
C THR A 344 29.36 -2.74 -4.30
N GLY A 345 29.48 -3.90 -4.95
CA GLY A 345 29.10 -5.19 -4.38
C GLY A 345 29.97 -6.26 -5.00
N ILE A 346 30.60 -7.08 -4.19
CA ILE A 346 31.38 -8.23 -4.66
C ILE A 346 31.00 -9.40 -3.75
N ASN A 347 30.53 -10.49 -4.36
CA ASN A 347 30.21 -11.69 -3.60
C ASN A 347 31.52 -12.36 -3.15
N PRO A 348 31.81 -12.42 -1.84
CA PRO A 348 33.06 -13.01 -1.36
C PRO A 348 33.19 -14.50 -1.69
N TYR A 349 32.06 -15.18 -1.95
CA TYR A 349 32.04 -16.58 -2.39
C TYR A 349 32.47 -16.79 -3.86
N ASP A 350 32.57 -15.72 -4.65
CA ASP A 350 33.11 -15.80 -6.02
C ASP A 350 34.63 -15.99 -6.02
N TYR A 351 35.27 -15.93 -4.84
CA TYR A 351 36.73 -16.11 -4.66
C TYR A 351 37.05 -17.46 -4.00
N PRO A 352 38.16 -18.11 -4.38
CA PRO A 352 38.54 -19.41 -3.84
C PRO A 352 38.89 -19.35 -2.34
N MET A 353 38.41 -20.33 -1.57
CA MET A 353 38.59 -20.41 -0.10
C MET A 353 39.91 -21.03 0.36
N GLN A 354 40.65 -21.69 -0.55
CA GLN A 354 41.86 -22.45 -0.19
C GLN A 354 43.14 -21.76 -0.68
N PRO A 355 44.22 -21.76 0.14
CA PRO A 355 45.54 -21.20 -0.25
C PRO A 355 46.19 -21.87 -1.46
N SER A 356 45.76 -23.10 -1.79
CA SER A 356 46.37 -23.94 -2.83
C SER A 356 45.91 -23.61 -4.26
N GLN A 357 44.96 -22.68 -4.44
CA GLN A 357 44.46 -22.29 -5.76
C GLN A 357 45.23 -21.06 -6.28
N PRO A 358 46.07 -21.20 -7.33
CA PRO A 358 46.90 -20.10 -7.82
C PRO A 358 46.08 -19.07 -8.60
N GLY A 359 46.30 -17.79 -8.27
CA GLY A 359 45.71 -16.63 -8.94
C GLY A 359 44.79 -15.83 -8.01
N PHE A 360 45.07 -14.53 -7.88
CA PHE A 360 44.28 -13.50 -7.19
C PHE A 360 44.57 -13.33 -5.68
N TYR A 361 45.64 -12.57 -5.40
CA TYR A 361 45.91 -11.91 -4.12
C TYR A 361 45.27 -10.51 -4.02
N ASP A 362 44.52 -10.06 -5.04
CA ASP A 362 43.82 -8.75 -5.10
C ASP A 362 42.31 -8.89 -4.79
N CYS A 363 41.95 -9.71 -3.79
CA CYS A 363 40.59 -9.66 -3.24
C CYS A 363 40.51 -8.48 -2.27
N PRO A 364 39.49 -7.60 -2.34
CA PRO A 364 39.40 -6.51 -1.38
C PRO A 364 39.29 -7.07 0.05
N ALA A 365 39.99 -6.43 1.00
CA ALA A 365 40.04 -6.88 2.40
C ALA A 365 38.66 -6.91 3.09
N TYR A 366 37.68 -6.23 2.47
CA TYR A 366 36.29 -6.10 2.86
C TYR A 366 35.42 -6.23 1.61
N SER A 367 34.24 -6.85 1.72
CA SER A 367 33.24 -6.82 0.66
C SER A 367 31.85 -6.61 1.24
N THR A 368 30.99 -5.94 0.50
CA THR A 368 29.58 -5.80 0.86
C THR A 368 28.70 -6.72 0.03
N TYR A 369 27.79 -7.42 0.69
CA TYR A 369 26.83 -8.31 0.05
C TYR A 369 25.44 -8.15 0.65
N LEU A 370 24.41 -8.44 -0.14
CA LEU A 370 23.04 -8.47 0.35
C LEU A 370 22.65 -9.86 0.84
N GLN A 371 22.13 -9.92 2.06
CA GLN A 371 21.47 -11.10 2.62
C GLN A 371 19.96 -10.88 2.64
N TYR A 372 19.25 -11.92 2.24
CA TYR A 372 17.79 -11.97 2.25
C TYR A 372 17.32 -13.34 2.71
N ASP A 373 16.02 -13.50 2.79
CA ASP A 373 15.42 -14.71 3.34
C ASP A 373 15.76 -15.97 2.56
N PHE A 374 16.10 -17.03 3.29
CA PHE A 374 16.53 -18.30 2.70
C PHE A 374 15.41 -18.97 1.89
N ASP A 375 14.16 -18.86 2.33
CA ASP A 375 13.04 -19.48 1.64
C ASP A 375 12.75 -18.77 0.31
N ILE A 376 12.84 -17.43 0.27
CA ILE A 376 12.75 -16.64 -0.98
C ILE A 376 13.85 -17.07 -1.96
N LEU A 377 15.10 -17.15 -1.46
CA LEU A 377 16.26 -17.62 -2.23
C LEU A 377 16.00 -18.97 -2.91
N LYS A 378 15.46 -19.90 -2.13
CA LYS A 378 15.18 -21.25 -2.59
C LYS A 378 14.14 -21.24 -3.70
N GLU A 379 13.03 -20.51 -3.53
CA GLU A 379 11.98 -20.46 -4.55
C GLU A 379 12.45 -19.82 -5.85
N ILE A 380 13.29 -18.79 -5.77
CA ILE A 380 13.91 -18.20 -6.95
C ILE A 380 14.80 -19.22 -7.66
N LYS A 381 15.67 -19.93 -6.92
CA LYS A 381 16.58 -20.92 -7.52
C LYS A 381 15.82 -22.07 -8.18
N GLU A 382 14.72 -22.53 -7.59
CA GLU A 382 13.88 -23.57 -8.18
C GLU A 382 13.19 -23.10 -9.46
N LYS A 383 12.61 -21.89 -9.47
CA LYS A 383 11.81 -21.38 -10.60
C LYS A 383 12.66 -20.83 -11.75
N TYR A 384 13.76 -20.13 -11.44
CA TYR A 384 14.62 -19.45 -12.42
C TYR A 384 15.93 -20.20 -12.68
N SER A 385 15.95 -21.51 -12.41
CA SER A 385 16.97 -22.51 -12.75
C SER A 385 17.98 -21.99 -13.79
N SER A 386 19.18 -21.59 -13.35
CA SER A 386 20.38 -21.14 -14.12
C SER A 386 20.68 -19.63 -14.26
N GLY A 387 19.85 -18.71 -13.77
CA GLY A 387 20.24 -17.27 -13.74
C GLY A 387 21.35 -16.97 -12.72
N LYS A 388 22.38 -16.21 -13.11
CA LYS A 388 23.29 -15.54 -12.16
C LYS A 388 22.51 -14.48 -11.38
N TYR A 389 21.79 -14.87 -10.34
CA TYR A 389 21.33 -13.93 -9.32
C TYR A 389 22.55 -13.47 -8.54
N ASN A 390 23.27 -12.49 -9.10
CA ASN A 390 24.41 -11.89 -8.43
C ASN A 390 23.90 -11.02 -7.28
N TYR A 391 24.66 -11.02 -6.19
CA TYR A 391 24.32 -10.38 -4.92
C TYR A 391 24.66 -8.88 -4.91
N LEU A 392 24.61 -8.22 -6.08
CA LEU A 392 25.02 -6.83 -6.20
C LEU A 392 23.94 -5.92 -5.64
N TYR A 393 24.38 -4.75 -5.17
CA TYR A 393 23.48 -3.67 -4.86
C TYR A 393 24.00 -2.37 -5.46
N GLN A 394 23.08 -1.45 -5.66
CA GLN A 394 23.39 -0.08 -6.06
C GLN A 394 22.62 0.87 -5.15
N ALA A 395 23.37 1.78 -4.51
CA ALA A 395 22.77 2.89 -3.78
C ALA A 395 22.24 3.92 -4.80
N VAL A 396 20.98 4.30 -4.66
CA VAL A 396 20.31 5.26 -5.54
C VAL A 396 19.52 6.26 -4.72
N THR A 397 19.33 7.46 -5.27
CA THR A 397 18.40 8.47 -4.74
C THR A 397 17.11 8.54 -5.55
N SER A 398 17.04 7.87 -6.69
CA SER A 398 15.90 7.97 -7.62
C SER A 398 15.74 6.73 -8.50
N VAL A 399 14.49 6.45 -8.88
CA VAL A 399 14.15 5.42 -9.87
C VAL A 399 14.61 5.77 -11.28
N SER A 400 14.91 7.04 -11.57
CA SER A 400 15.52 7.45 -12.86
C SER A 400 16.83 6.72 -13.12
N GLU A 401 17.60 6.47 -12.07
CA GLU A 401 18.86 5.73 -12.19
C GLU A 401 18.61 4.27 -12.54
N ILE A 402 17.58 3.66 -11.95
CA ILE A 402 17.13 2.31 -12.30
C ILE A 402 16.73 2.24 -13.77
N TYR A 403 15.92 3.18 -14.25
CA TYR A 403 15.50 3.24 -15.66
C TYR A 403 16.64 3.47 -16.65
N LYS A 404 17.73 4.12 -16.22
CA LYS A 404 18.92 4.34 -17.03
C LYS A 404 19.79 3.08 -17.12
N VAL A 405 19.84 2.30 -16.04
CA VAL A 405 20.69 1.11 -15.92
C VAL A 405 20.01 -0.12 -16.54
N GLU A 406 18.70 -0.27 -16.37
CA GLU A 406 17.92 -1.45 -16.74
C GLU A 406 17.08 -1.22 -18.00
N LYS A 407 17.15 -2.15 -18.97
CA LYS A 407 16.40 -2.05 -20.23
C LYS A 407 14.91 -2.33 -20.06
N ASP A 408 14.10 -1.50 -20.70
CA ASP A 408 12.63 -1.59 -20.70
C ASP A 408 12.07 -1.68 -19.27
N CYS A 409 12.74 -0.99 -18.34
CA CYS A 409 12.48 -1.15 -16.93
C CYS A 409 11.17 -0.50 -16.50
N LYS A 410 10.45 -1.18 -15.61
CA LYS A 410 9.27 -0.67 -14.93
C LYS A 410 9.42 -0.89 -13.42
N VAL A 411 9.29 0.18 -12.65
CA VAL A 411 9.28 0.11 -11.19
C VAL A 411 7.83 0.16 -10.69
N THR A 412 7.48 -0.78 -9.82
CA THR A 412 6.18 -0.87 -9.14
C THR A 412 6.39 -0.65 -7.65
N PHE A 413 5.85 0.45 -7.13
CA PHE A 413 5.87 0.74 -5.71
C PHE A 413 4.75 0.05 -4.95
N TYR A 414 5.02 -0.23 -3.69
CA TYR A 414 4.04 -0.66 -2.71
C TYR A 414 3.46 0.55 -1.99
N LEU A 415 2.23 0.40 -1.48
CA LEU A 415 1.53 1.39 -0.69
C LEU A 415 1.60 2.78 -1.34
N ASN A 416 1.74 3.80 -0.51
CA ASN A 416 1.92 5.19 -0.89
C ASN A 416 3.41 5.60 -0.94
N TYR A 417 4.37 4.66 -1.09
CA TYR A 417 5.79 5.02 -1.29
C TYR A 417 6.00 5.63 -2.68
N SER A 418 6.98 6.49 -2.87
CA SER A 418 7.20 7.23 -4.11
C SER A 418 8.69 7.38 -4.40
N ASN A 419 9.02 8.00 -5.54
CA ASN A 419 10.40 8.37 -5.85
C ASN A 419 11.02 9.27 -4.77
N LYS A 420 10.23 10.14 -4.12
CA LYS A 420 10.71 11.01 -3.02
C LYS A 420 11.27 10.18 -1.86
N ASP A 421 10.63 9.05 -1.57
CA ASP A 421 11.04 8.16 -0.49
C ASP A 421 12.37 7.46 -0.79
N MET A 422 12.80 7.42 -2.06
CA MET A 422 14.14 6.93 -2.43
C MET A 422 15.26 7.91 -2.05
N VAL A 423 14.95 9.21 -1.94
CA VAL A 423 15.90 10.26 -1.56
C VAL A 423 16.10 10.29 -0.05
N VAL A 424 14.98 10.39 0.69
CA VAL A 424 14.97 10.48 2.16
C VAL A 424 13.92 9.49 2.68
N PRO A 425 14.34 8.44 3.42
CA PRO A 425 13.42 7.53 4.05
C PRO A 425 12.51 8.21 5.09
N ARG A 426 11.27 7.75 5.24
CA ARG A 426 10.33 8.32 6.20
C ARG A 426 10.74 7.97 7.63
N GLN A 427 10.75 8.98 8.49
CA GLN A 427 11.14 8.81 9.90
C GLN A 427 10.34 7.72 10.63
N LYS A 428 9.06 7.52 10.29
CA LYS A 428 8.19 6.50 10.90
C LYS A 428 8.60 5.05 10.57
N ASP A 429 9.31 4.84 9.46
CA ASP A 429 9.77 3.52 9.03
C ASP A 429 11.21 3.23 9.50
N ILE A 430 11.97 4.27 9.85
CA ILE A 430 13.32 4.14 10.39
C ILE A 430 13.24 3.64 11.83
N THR A 431 14.01 2.60 12.12
CA THR A 431 14.13 1.98 13.44
C THR A 431 15.61 1.82 13.77
N ASP A 432 15.96 1.28 14.94
CA ASP A 432 17.34 0.95 15.30
C ASP A 432 18.02 -0.01 14.29
N ILE A 433 17.23 -0.66 13.44
CA ILE A 433 17.69 -1.71 12.52
C ILE A 433 17.43 -1.34 11.04
N ILE A 434 16.30 -0.71 10.73
CA ILE A 434 15.95 -0.27 9.36
C ILE A 434 16.51 1.13 9.12
N SER A 435 17.46 1.25 8.21
CA SER A 435 18.11 2.52 7.85
C SER A 435 17.63 3.09 6.51
N GLY A 436 16.88 2.33 5.71
CA GLY A 436 16.39 2.81 4.43
C GLY A 436 15.45 1.85 3.70
N TYR A 437 15.33 2.02 2.39
CA TYR A 437 14.44 1.24 1.54
C TYR A 437 15.13 0.49 0.41
N ALA A 438 14.45 -0.52 -0.12
CA ALA A 438 14.91 -1.31 -1.26
C ALA A 438 13.83 -1.47 -2.34
N ILE A 439 14.27 -1.48 -3.60
CA ILE A 439 13.52 -1.93 -4.77
C ILE A 439 14.16 -3.23 -5.25
N VAL A 440 13.40 -4.33 -5.20
CA VAL A 440 13.90 -5.68 -5.47
C VAL A 440 13.53 -6.17 -6.89
N PRO A 441 14.25 -7.15 -7.44
CA PRO A 441 13.84 -7.86 -8.65
C PRO A 441 12.42 -8.43 -8.58
N PHE A 442 11.65 -8.35 -9.68
CA PHE A 442 10.32 -8.98 -9.79
C PHE A 442 10.29 -10.46 -9.36
N PRO A 443 11.29 -11.29 -9.68
CA PRO A 443 11.36 -12.67 -9.17
C PRO A 443 11.39 -12.80 -7.65
N MET A 444 12.01 -11.86 -6.93
CA MET A 444 11.97 -11.84 -5.47
C MET A 444 10.58 -11.51 -4.96
N TYR A 445 9.91 -10.56 -5.61
CA TYR A 445 8.52 -10.25 -5.34
C TYR A 445 7.63 -11.48 -5.58
N GLU A 446 7.74 -12.18 -6.72
CA GLU A 446 6.95 -13.40 -7.00
C GLU A 446 7.22 -14.55 -6.01
N ALA A 447 8.45 -14.68 -5.51
CA ALA A 447 8.78 -15.67 -4.50
C ALA A 447 8.14 -15.35 -3.15
N ALA A 448 8.19 -14.07 -2.72
CA ALA A 448 7.43 -13.61 -1.55
C ALA A 448 5.91 -13.81 -1.78
N CYS A 449 5.43 -13.48 -3.00
CA CYS A 449 4.23 -13.96 -3.72
C CYS A 449 3.70 -15.29 -3.21
N LYS A 450 4.51 -16.30 -3.43
CA LYS A 450 4.13 -17.68 -3.24
C LYS A 450 4.17 -18.09 -1.77
N LEU A 451 5.09 -17.52 -1.00
CA LEU A 451 5.38 -17.90 0.38
C LEU A 451 4.50 -17.17 1.42
N GLY A 452 3.90 -16.04 1.07
CA GLY A 452 3.05 -15.28 1.99
C GLY A 452 3.82 -14.46 3.04
N ILE A 453 5.06 -14.05 2.74
CA ILE A 453 6.02 -13.44 3.70
C ILE A 453 6.38 -11.97 3.40
N TYR A 454 5.44 -11.23 2.84
CA TYR A 454 5.66 -9.93 2.19
C TYR A 454 6.16 -8.77 3.04
N ASN A 455 6.01 -8.84 4.37
CA ASN A 455 6.07 -7.66 5.24
C ASN A 455 7.18 -7.68 6.29
N ASP A 456 7.84 -8.82 6.54
CA ASP A 456 8.62 -8.98 7.78
C ASP A 456 10.13 -9.11 7.57
N LYS A 457 10.59 -9.24 6.32
CA LYS A 457 12.00 -9.57 6.05
C LYS A 457 12.68 -8.47 5.25
N PRO A 458 13.45 -7.58 5.90
CA PRO A 458 14.22 -6.57 5.20
C PRO A 458 15.38 -7.21 4.44
N VAL A 459 15.87 -6.49 3.44
CA VAL A 459 17.13 -6.82 2.77
C VAL A 459 18.27 -6.30 3.65
N ARG A 460 19.26 -7.13 3.97
CA ARG A 460 20.38 -6.74 4.83
C ARG A 460 21.62 -6.50 4.01
N LEU A 461 22.22 -5.33 4.14
CA LEU A 461 23.56 -5.06 3.66
C LEU A 461 24.54 -5.48 4.74
N ASN A 462 25.35 -6.49 4.43
CA ASN A 462 26.38 -6.98 5.32
C ASN A 462 27.75 -6.61 4.77
N GLU A 463 28.65 -6.27 5.68
CA GLU A 463 30.08 -6.29 5.45
C GLU A 463 30.61 -7.70 5.74
N SER A 464 31.44 -8.20 4.86
CA SER A 464 32.25 -9.39 5.05
C SER A 464 33.71 -8.99 5.10
N ARG A 465 34.39 -9.33 6.19
CA ARG A 465 35.84 -9.17 6.33
C ARG A 465 36.51 -10.52 6.19
N ALA A 466 37.51 -10.60 5.31
CA ALA A 466 38.34 -11.79 5.21
C ALA A 466 39.24 -11.90 6.46
N ILE A 467 39.14 -13.03 7.16
CA ILE A 467 40.04 -13.40 8.25
C ILE A 467 40.68 -14.75 7.92
N TYR A 468 41.85 -15.03 8.49
CA TYR A 468 42.58 -16.27 8.28
C TYR A 468 42.60 -17.06 9.57
N ASP A 469 42.19 -18.33 9.52
CA ASP A 469 42.30 -19.24 10.66
C ASP A 469 43.77 -19.65 10.88
N GLU A 470 44.03 -20.39 11.97
CA GLU A 470 45.38 -20.86 12.33
C GLU A 470 46.02 -21.77 11.28
N LEU A 471 45.22 -22.36 10.38
CA LEU A 471 45.66 -23.21 9.28
C LEU A 471 45.88 -22.41 7.98
N GLY A 472 45.68 -21.09 8.02
CA GLY A 472 45.73 -20.21 6.86
C GLY A 472 44.52 -20.32 5.94
N ASN A 473 43.45 -21.02 6.34
CA ASN A 473 42.20 -21.01 5.57
C ASN A 473 41.52 -19.66 5.74
N ARG A 474 41.00 -19.15 4.63
CA ARG A 474 40.24 -17.91 4.64
C ARG A 474 38.83 -18.20 5.16
N THR A 475 38.45 -17.52 6.23
CA THR A 475 37.08 -17.45 6.75
C THR A 475 36.57 -16.01 6.63
N PHE A 476 35.28 -15.81 6.89
CA PHE A 476 34.65 -14.51 6.77
C PHE A 476 33.91 -14.18 8.06
N GLU A 477 34.23 -13.03 8.65
CA GLU A 477 33.41 -12.42 9.70
C GLU A 477 32.44 -11.44 9.06
N GLY A 478 31.15 -11.63 9.35
CA GLY A 478 30.07 -10.81 8.83
C GLY A 478 29.53 -9.86 9.88
N SER A 479 29.30 -8.60 9.51
CA SER A 479 28.52 -7.66 10.31
C SER A 479 27.43 -7.02 9.45
N THR A 480 26.26 -6.76 10.03
CA THR A 480 25.19 -6.06 9.32
C THR A 480 25.43 -4.55 9.40
N LEU A 481 25.63 -3.92 8.25
CA LEU A 481 25.81 -2.47 8.14
C LEU A 481 24.46 -1.74 8.15
N ALA A 482 23.48 -2.28 7.42
CA ALA A 482 22.19 -1.64 7.20
C ALA A 482 21.11 -2.67 6.88
N GLN A 483 19.86 -2.37 7.23
CA GLN A 483 18.70 -3.13 6.76
C GLN A 483 17.71 -2.22 6.04
N PHE A 484 17.15 -2.74 4.95
CA PHE A 484 16.31 -2.00 4.02
C PHE A 484 14.92 -2.61 3.97
N LYS A 485 13.89 -1.80 4.25
CA LYS A 485 12.50 -2.20 4.06
C LYS A 485 12.18 -2.21 2.57
N ILE A 486 11.56 -3.28 2.08
CA ILE A 486 11.21 -3.40 0.66
C ILE A 486 9.96 -2.56 0.39
N ILE A 487 10.09 -1.59 -0.51
CA ILE A 487 9.00 -0.66 -0.86
C ILE A 487 8.53 -0.77 -2.31
N GLY A 488 9.11 -1.68 -3.08
CA GLY A 488 8.70 -1.94 -4.45
C GLY A 488 9.54 -3.02 -5.12
N TYR A 489 9.20 -3.30 -6.38
CA TYR A 489 10.01 -4.14 -7.25
C TYR A 489 10.21 -3.50 -8.62
N TYR A 490 11.17 -4.02 -9.38
CA TYR A 490 11.37 -3.66 -10.77
C TYR A 490 11.26 -4.87 -11.70
N GLU A 491 10.69 -4.64 -12.88
CA GLU A 491 10.65 -5.55 -14.03
C GLU A 491 11.62 -5.04 -15.08
N THR A 492 12.38 -5.92 -15.73
CA THR A 492 13.33 -5.59 -16.80
C THR A 492 13.45 -6.76 -17.77
N SER A 493 13.95 -6.48 -18.98
CA SER A 493 14.35 -7.52 -19.94
C SER A 493 15.81 -7.98 -19.75
N ASP A 494 16.59 -7.28 -18.92
CA ASP A 494 17.95 -7.67 -18.55
C ASP A 494 17.96 -8.79 -17.50
N GLU A 495 19.15 -9.30 -17.18
CA GLU A 495 19.34 -10.23 -16.07
C GLU A 495 19.13 -9.51 -14.72
N TYR A 496 18.42 -10.15 -13.80
CA TYR A 496 18.22 -9.64 -12.44
C TYR A 496 19.49 -9.84 -11.59
N ASP A 497 20.45 -8.93 -11.73
CA ASP A 497 21.77 -9.01 -11.09
C ASP A 497 21.97 -8.03 -9.91
N ARG A 498 20.98 -7.16 -9.62
CA ARG A 498 21.08 -6.07 -8.65
C ARG A 498 19.83 -5.92 -7.79
N ILE A 499 20.04 -5.33 -6.62
CA ILE A 499 18.97 -4.75 -5.79
C ILE A 499 19.31 -3.27 -5.58
N TYR A 500 18.31 -2.41 -5.76
CA TYR A 500 18.49 -0.98 -5.54
C TYR A 500 18.13 -0.63 -4.11
N VAL A 501 19.01 0.08 -3.43
CA VAL A 501 18.81 0.53 -2.05
C VAL A 501 18.94 2.04 -1.97
N THR A 502 18.26 2.66 -1.00
CA THR A 502 18.34 4.11 -0.79
C THR A 502 19.76 4.53 -0.39
N TYR A 503 20.29 5.55 -1.05
CA TYR A 503 21.60 6.14 -0.73
C TYR A 503 21.72 6.47 0.76
N ALA A 504 20.77 7.25 1.31
CA ALA A 504 20.77 7.65 2.72
C ALA A 504 20.91 6.46 3.69
N GLY A 505 20.20 5.35 3.42
CA GLY A 505 20.28 4.15 4.27
C GLY A 505 21.56 3.34 4.11
N SER A 506 22.30 3.54 3.01
CA SER A 506 23.59 2.90 2.75
C SER A 506 24.77 3.67 3.34
N ASN A 507 24.61 4.97 3.64
CA ASN A 507 25.70 5.85 4.09
C ASN A 507 26.31 5.48 5.44
N GLU A 508 25.64 4.64 6.22
CA GLU A 508 26.20 4.05 7.44
C GLU A 508 27.57 3.39 7.20
N LYS A 509 27.81 2.87 5.98
CA LYS A 509 29.12 2.31 5.61
C LYS A 509 30.25 3.35 5.60
N TYR A 510 29.97 4.63 5.36
CA TYR A 510 31.02 5.67 5.33
C TYR A 510 31.62 5.99 6.71
N LYS A 511 31.09 5.42 7.80
CA LYS A 511 31.70 5.46 9.13
C LYS A 511 32.94 4.59 9.25
N PHE A 512 33.17 3.67 8.31
CA PHE A 512 34.34 2.77 8.32
C PHE A 512 35.38 3.27 7.30
N GLU A 513 36.64 3.37 7.72
CA GLU A 513 37.77 3.93 6.95
C GLU A 513 37.91 3.33 5.55
N GLN A 514 37.58 2.05 5.41
CA GLN A 514 37.67 1.32 4.15
C GLN A 514 36.71 1.82 3.06
N PHE A 515 35.59 2.45 3.42
CA PHE A 515 34.65 3.04 2.47
C PHE A 515 34.90 4.54 2.24
N GLU A 516 35.88 5.15 2.92
CA GLU A 516 36.22 6.58 2.78
C GLU A 516 36.66 6.95 1.35
N LYS A 517 37.19 5.97 0.61
CA LYS A 517 37.66 6.14 -0.78
C LYS A 517 36.57 5.92 -1.83
N GLU A 518 35.36 5.50 -1.45
CA GLU A 518 34.25 5.53 -2.39
C GLU A 518 33.87 6.97 -2.69
N TYR A 519 33.54 7.23 -3.95
CA TYR A 519 33.26 8.57 -4.43
C TYR A 519 31.95 8.64 -5.20
N ILE A 520 31.36 9.83 -5.18
CA ILE A 520 30.23 10.20 -6.01
C ILE A 520 30.74 10.43 -7.44
N GLU A 521 30.15 9.70 -8.38
CA GLU A 521 30.52 9.72 -9.80
C GLU A 521 29.75 10.79 -10.57
N ALA A 522 28.51 11.07 -10.16
CA ALA A 522 27.68 12.10 -10.77
C ALA A 522 26.61 12.61 -9.80
N ILE A 523 26.30 13.90 -9.91
CA ILE A 523 25.11 14.53 -9.31
C ILE A 523 24.34 15.23 -10.43
N THR A 524 23.06 14.87 -10.58
CA THR A 524 22.12 15.53 -11.48
C THR A 524 20.86 15.91 -10.71
N ILE A 525 20.45 17.17 -10.78
CA ILE A 525 19.22 17.67 -10.16
C ILE A 525 18.32 18.18 -11.29
N ILE A 526 17.09 17.68 -11.34
CA ILE A 526 16.06 18.11 -12.29
C ILE A 526 15.11 19.04 -11.52
N PRO A 527 15.12 20.36 -11.79
CA PRO A 527 14.20 21.29 -11.14
C PRO A 527 12.79 21.12 -11.70
N LYS A 528 11.77 21.46 -10.90
CA LYS A 528 10.36 21.47 -11.35
C LYS A 528 10.12 22.61 -12.34
N ASP A 529 9.43 22.28 -13.43
CA ASP A 529 9.01 23.27 -14.41
C ASP A 529 8.07 24.32 -13.82
N GLY A 530 8.24 25.58 -14.26
CA GLY A 530 7.36 26.69 -13.89
C GLY A 530 7.57 27.28 -12.50
N MET A 531 8.56 26.80 -11.73
CA MET A 531 8.94 27.38 -10.44
C MET A 531 10.15 28.33 -10.58
N ASP A 532 10.20 29.35 -9.73
CA ASP A 532 11.42 30.14 -9.52
C ASP A 532 12.42 29.31 -8.69
N ILE A 533 13.52 28.91 -9.32
CA ILE A 533 14.56 28.08 -8.72
C ILE A 533 15.70 28.89 -8.11
N SER A 534 15.61 30.22 -8.05
CA SER A 534 16.64 31.08 -7.45
C SER A 534 17.04 30.63 -6.03
N PRO A 535 16.10 30.24 -5.13
CA PRO A 535 16.47 29.72 -3.82
C PRO A 535 17.28 28.41 -3.86
N LEU A 536 17.02 27.55 -4.85
CA LEU A 536 17.80 26.32 -5.07
C LEU A 536 19.20 26.65 -5.58
N ILE A 537 19.34 27.64 -6.47
CA ILE A 537 20.64 28.09 -6.97
C ILE A 537 21.49 28.70 -5.85
N GLU A 538 20.92 29.60 -5.04
CA GLU A 538 21.59 30.19 -3.87
C GLU A 538 22.03 29.12 -2.85
N TYR A 539 21.24 28.06 -2.71
CA TYR A 539 21.62 26.91 -1.90
C TYR A 539 22.81 26.14 -2.48
N LEU A 540 22.79 25.82 -3.78
CA LEU A 540 23.87 25.10 -4.45
C LEU A 540 25.18 25.90 -4.44
N GLU A 541 25.12 27.23 -4.55
CA GLU A 541 26.29 28.12 -4.46
C GLU A 541 27.06 27.99 -3.14
N GLN A 542 26.41 27.50 -2.07
CA GLN A 542 27.09 27.24 -0.78
C GLN A 542 28.07 26.06 -0.84
N TYR A 543 27.97 25.20 -1.85
CA TYR A 543 28.77 23.98 -2.00
C TYR A 543 29.56 23.94 -3.31
N PHE A 544 28.99 24.50 -4.37
CA PHE A 544 29.46 24.41 -5.75
C PHE A 544 29.50 25.80 -6.39
N SER A 545 30.56 26.13 -7.12
CA SER A 545 30.57 27.40 -7.84
C SER A 545 29.67 27.33 -9.09
N PRO A 546 29.02 28.43 -9.52
CA PRO A 546 28.47 28.50 -10.87
C PRO A 546 29.59 28.31 -11.90
N ALA A 547 29.38 27.48 -12.92
CA ALA A 547 30.43 27.17 -13.92
C ALA A 547 30.89 28.40 -14.72
N ASN A 548 30.03 29.41 -14.85
CA ASN A 548 30.33 30.70 -15.49
C ASN A 548 30.98 31.74 -14.55
N ASP A 549 31.15 31.43 -13.26
CA ASP A 549 31.70 32.36 -12.25
C ASP A 549 32.60 31.66 -11.21
N THR A 550 33.44 30.72 -11.69
CA THR A 550 34.40 29.99 -10.83
C THR A 550 35.48 30.89 -10.22
N ALA A 551 35.80 32.01 -10.88
CA ALA A 551 36.79 32.96 -10.40
C ALA A 551 36.40 33.62 -9.07
N LYS A 552 35.11 33.88 -8.84
CA LYS A 552 34.60 34.49 -7.60
C LYS A 552 34.86 33.64 -6.35
N HIS A 553 34.97 32.32 -6.51
CA HIS A 553 35.07 31.35 -5.42
C HIS A 553 36.48 30.75 -5.28
N MET A 554 37.43 31.16 -6.12
CA MET A 554 38.81 30.66 -6.09
C MET A 554 39.49 31.02 -4.77
N GLY A 555 40.04 30.02 -4.06
CA GLY A 555 40.71 30.20 -2.77
C GLY A 555 39.78 30.44 -1.58
N GLN A 556 38.46 30.31 -1.77
CA GLN A 556 37.48 30.37 -0.68
C GLN A 556 37.11 28.96 -0.22
N LEU A 557 36.63 28.88 1.03
CA LEU A 557 36.02 27.67 1.58
C LEU A 557 34.51 27.70 1.35
N ASN A 558 33.94 26.54 1.02
CA ASN A 558 32.52 26.31 0.93
C ASN A 558 31.93 26.01 2.31
N LYS A 559 30.62 25.75 2.37
CA LYS A 559 29.89 25.47 3.63
C LYS A 559 30.30 24.17 4.34
N LEU A 560 31.13 23.34 3.71
CA LEU A 560 31.74 22.15 4.32
C LEU A 560 33.15 22.43 4.85
N ASP A 561 33.58 23.70 4.89
CA ASP A 561 34.94 24.15 5.21
C ASP A 561 36.00 23.54 4.27
N MET A 562 35.60 23.25 3.02
CA MET A 562 36.47 22.71 1.97
C MET A 562 36.66 23.74 0.85
N GLU A 563 37.82 23.74 0.20
CA GLU A 563 38.02 24.58 -0.98
C GLU A 563 36.97 24.27 -2.07
N TYR A 564 36.50 25.30 -2.77
CA TYR A 564 35.65 25.13 -3.95
C TYR A 564 36.42 24.38 -5.05
N LYS A 565 36.11 23.09 -5.20
CA LYS A 565 36.68 22.20 -6.24
C LYS A 565 35.70 21.83 -7.34
N TYR A 566 34.42 22.08 -7.12
CA TYR A 566 33.33 21.64 -7.98
C TYR A 566 32.46 22.82 -8.41
N CYS A 567 31.87 22.71 -9.59
CA CYS A 567 30.94 23.69 -10.14
C CYS A 567 29.66 23.03 -10.64
N PHE A 568 28.57 23.79 -10.71
CA PHE A 568 27.32 23.36 -11.31
C PHE A 568 27.04 24.09 -12.62
N THR A 569 26.39 23.39 -13.55
CA THR A 569 25.92 23.94 -14.84
C THR A 569 24.43 23.66 -14.98
N ILE A 570 23.67 24.68 -15.40
CA ILE A 570 22.26 24.52 -15.80
C ILE A 570 22.24 24.29 -17.31
N LYS A 571 21.70 23.15 -17.73
CA LYS A 571 21.53 22.78 -19.15
C LYS A 571 20.05 22.69 -19.46
N GLU A 572 19.62 23.22 -20.60
CA GLU A 572 18.31 22.86 -21.14
C GLU A 572 18.33 21.35 -21.47
N SER A 573 17.37 20.60 -20.93
CA SER A 573 17.24 19.18 -21.22
C SER A 573 16.76 19.01 -22.65
N VAL A 574 17.65 18.58 -23.55
CA VAL A 574 17.26 18.15 -24.89
C VAL A 574 16.89 16.67 -24.82
N ASP A 575 15.59 16.42 -24.63
CA ASP A 575 14.83 15.14 -24.72
C ASP A 575 15.50 13.86 -24.15
#